data_AF-A0A8S9XBW8-F1
#
_entry.id   AF-A0A8S9XBW8-F1
#
_cell.length_a   1.000
_cell.length_b   1.000
_cell.length_c   1.000
_cell.angle_alpha   90.00
_cell.angle_beta   90.00
_cell.angle_gamma   90.00
#
_symmetry.space_group_name_H-M   'P 1'
#
loop_
_entity.id
_entity.type
_entity.pdbx_description
1 polymer ?
#
loop_
_entity_poly.entity_id
_entity_poly.type
_entity_poly.pdbx_seq_one_letter_code
_entity_poly.pdbx_strand_id
1 'polypeptide(L)'
;MDRLTTRINDLARKLRGELDLSKALLADNASSPRDLEDALARLQRGLSFFKETDDQLTNRQAGSSRRRQTPDPDEAQSAATIVDTRWEAEQTLALLSMRIKKLDRTAYQSVWLQQEQDQQKSSTQQNALSCLTERTGEQLQASRSLALAWA
;
A
#
# COMPACT_ATOMS: atom_id res chain seq x y z
N MET A 1 24.13 16.09 -29.50
CA MET A 1 23.46 15.27 -28.48
C MET A 1 23.77 13.82 -28.73
N ASP A 2 24.50 13.17 -27.82
CA ASP A 2 24.84 11.75 -27.95
C ASP A 2 23.60 10.85 -27.77
N ARG A 3 23.62 9.68 -28.43
CA ARG A 3 22.54 8.67 -28.37
C ARG A 3 22.24 8.21 -26.93
N LEU A 4 23.26 8.25 -26.07
CA LEU A 4 23.18 7.90 -24.65
C LEU A 4 22.44 8.99 -23.85
N THR A 5 22.83 10.25 -24.02
CA THR A 5 22.17 11.42 -23.41
C THR A 5 20.70 11.51 -23.80
N THR A 6 20.38 11.22 -25.07
CA THR A 6 19.00 11.20 -25.56
C THR A 6 18.16 10.12 -24.86
N ARG A 7 18.71 8.91 -24.74
CA ARG A 7 18.04 7.78 -24.07
C ARG A 7 17.84 8.04 -22.57
N ILE A 8 18.81 8.67 -21.91
CA ILE A 8 18.72 9.05 -20.50
C ILE A 8 17.63 10.11 -20.29
N ASN A 9 17.57 11.13 -21.15
CA ASN A 9 16.54 12.18 -21.06
C ASN A 9 15.13 11.63 -21.31
N ASP A 10 14.98 10.67 -22.23
CA ASP A 10 13.69 9.99 -22.43
C ASP A 10 13.27 9.15 -21.21
N LEU A 11 14.22 8.48 -20.54
CA LEU A 11 13.95 7.76 -19.31
C LEU A 11 13.56 8.71 -18.18
N ALA A 12 14.25 9.85 -18.05
CA ALA A 12 13.93 10.87 -17.04
C ALA A 12 12.52 11.42 -17.23
N ARG A 13 12.14 11.68 -18.48
CA ARG A 13 10.78 12.13 -18.83
C ARG A 13 9.73 11.10 -18.45
N LYS A 14 9.97 9.82 -18.74
CA LYS A 14 9.06 8.72 -18.37
C LYS A 14 8.92 8.59 -16.85
N LEU A 15 10.04 8.60 -16.13
CA LEU A 15 10.04 8.52 -14.67
C LEU A 15 9.29 9.69 -14.04
N ARG A 16 9.47 10.91 -14.56
CA ARG A 16 8.72 12.09 -14.11
C ARG A 16 7.21 11.94 -14.36
N GLY A 17 6.81 11.40 -15.50
CA GLY A 17 5.39 11.09 -15.75
C GLY A 17 4.79 10.10 -14.73
N GLU A 18 5.51 9.01 -14.44
CA GLU A 18 5.08 8.02 -13.43
C GLU A 18 5.08 8.60 -12.00
N LEU A 19 6.03 9.48 -11.68
CA LEU A 19 6.10 10.22 -10.42
C LEU A 19 4.87 11.12 -10.24
N ASP A 20 4.51 11.91 -11.25
CA ASP A 20 3.39 12.84 -11.18
C ASP A 20 2.06 12.09 -11.00
N LEU A 21 1.89 10.97 -11.71
CA LEU A 21 0.74 10.07 -11.53
C LEU A 21 0.69 9.49 -10.11
N SER A 22 1.83 9.04 -9.60
CA SER A 22 1.94 8.47 -8.25
C SER A 22 1.62 9.50 -7.17
N LYS A 23 2.07 10.76 -7.33
CA LYS A 23 1.72 11.87 -6.44
C LYS A 23 0.23 12.19 -6.49
N ALA A 24 -0.39 12.16 -7.67
CA ALA A 24 -1.83 12.37 -7.81
C ALA A 24 -2.63 11.29 -7.07
N LEU A 25 -2.23 10.01 -7.20
CA LEU A 25 -2.87 8.90 -6.47
C LEU A 25 -2.64 8.96 -4.96
N LEU A 26 -1.48 9.45 -4.51
CA LEU A 26 -1.22 9.69 -3.09
C LEU A 26 -2.05 10.84 -2.52
N ALA A 27 -2.36 11.86 -3.32
CA ALA A 27 -3.20 12.98 -2.92
C ALA A 27 -4.69 12.59 -2.88
N ASP A 28 -5.12 11.70 -3.78
CA ASP A 28 -6.48 11.19 -3.80
C ASP A 28 -6.71 10.15 -2.68
N ASN A 29 -7.62 10.49 -1.77
CA ASN A 29 -7.97 9.60 -0.67
C ASN A 29 -8.91 8.46 -1.04
N ALA A 30 -9.55 8.54 -2.21
CA ALA A 30 -10.43 7.51 -2.76
C ALA A 30 -9.68 6.47 -3.61
N SER A 31 -8.38 6.65 -3.85
CA SER A 31 -7.54 5.71 -4.60
C SER A 31 -7.66 4.30 -4.04
N SER A 32 -7.91 3.33 -4.92
CA SER A 32 -8.01 1.94 -4.49
C SER A 32 -6.62 1.39 -4.10
N PRO A 33 -6.55 0.38 -3.21
CA PRO A 33 -5.29 -0.28 -2.89
C PRO A 33 -4.56 -0.81 -4.13
N ARG A 34 -5.32 -1.31 -5.11
CA ARG A 34 -4.78 -1.86 -6.36
C ARG A 34 -4.15 -0.78 -7.24
N ASP A 35 -4.75 0.40 -7.32
CA ASP A 35 -4.17 1.52 -8.08
C ASP A 35 -2.86 2.00 -7.44
N LEU A 36 -2.79 2.00 -6.09
CA LEU A 36 -1.58 2.34 -5.35
C LEU A 36 -0.47 1.29 -5.53
N GLU A 37 -0.82 0.00 -5.56
CA GLU A 37 0.12 -1.10 -5.84
C GLU A 37 0.66 -1.03 -7.27
N ASP A 38 -0.20 -0.79 -8.26
CA ASP A 38 0.20 -0.62 -9.65
C ASP A 38 1.13 0.59 -9.82
N ALA A 39 0.83 1.71 -9.17
CA ALA A 39 1.70 2.89 -9.15
C ALA A 39 3.06 2.58 -8.52
N LEU A 40 3.07 1.87 -7.40
CA LEU A 40 4.30 1.45 -6.72
C LEU A 40 5.17 0.56 -7.62
N ALA A 41 4.57 -0.41 -8.31
CA ALA A 41 5.26 -1.30 -9.23
C ALA A 41 5.84 -0.57 -10.45
N ARG A 42 5.09 0.38 -11.02
CA ARG A 42 5.56 1.21 -12.15
C ARG A 42 6.73 2.10 -11.76
N LEU A 43 6.63 2.75 -10.59
CA LEU A 43 7.68 3.62 -10.09
C LEU A 43 8.96 2.84 -9.73
N GLN A 44 8.82 1.65 -9.12
CA GLN A 44 9.93 0.72 -8.87
C GLN A 44 10.62 0.29 -10.15
N ARG A 45 9.85 -0.07 -11.19
CA ARG A 45 10.39 -0.44 -12.51
C ARG A 45 11.12 0.73 -13.18
N GLY A 46 10.57 1.94 -13.07
CA GLY A 46 11.23 3.15 -13.58
C GLY A 46 12.59 3.39 -12.92
N LEU A 47 12.66 3.25 -11.60
CA LEU A 47 13.91 3.39 -10.82
C LEU A 47 14.93 2.29 -11.15
N SER A 48 14.50 1.04 -11.35
CA SER A 48 15.44 -0.05 -11.68
C SER A 48 16.13 0.15 -13.03
N PHE A 49 15.41 0.67 -14.04
CA PHE A 49 16.00 0.99 -15.34
C PHE A 49 17.04 2.12 -15.27
N PHE A 50 16.85 3.08 -14.36
CA PHE A 50 17.84 4.13 -14.11
C PHE A 50 19.13 3.57 -13.52
N LYS A 51 19.00 2.68 -12.52
CA LYS A 51 20.15 2.01 -11.91
C LYS A 51 20.94 1.19 -12.94
N GLU A 52 20.25 0.42 -13.79
CA GLU A 52 20.90 -0.35 -14.86
C GLU A 52 21.63 0.55 -15.87
N THR A 53 21.07 1.73 -16.19
CA THR A 53 21.68 2.68 -17.12
C THR A 53 22.90 3.38 -16.51
N ASP A 54 22.86 3.69 -15.20
CA ASP A 54 23.96 4.27 -14.43
C ASP A 54 25.12 3.27 -14.24
N ASP A 55 24.80 2.01 -13.95
CA ASP A 55 25.77 0.91 -13.88
C ASP A 55 26.47 0.68 -15.23
N GLN A 56 25.74 0.85 -16.34
CA GLN A 56 26.32 0.78 -17.69
C GLN A 56 27.23 1.98 -18.03
N LEU A 57 27.02 3.15 -17.42
CA LEU A 57 27.85 4.35 -17.61
C LEU A 57 29.15 4.26 -16.79
N THR A 58 29.02 3.90 -15.52
CA THR A 58 30.14 3.79 -14.57
C THR A 58 31.10 2.65 -14.94
N ASN A 59 30.59 1.49 -15.37
CA ASN A 59 31.45 0.36 -15.78
C ASN A 59 32.13 0.56 -17.16
N ARG A 60 31.61 1.44 -18.03
CA ARG A 60 32.25 1.74 -19.32
C ARG A 60 33.48 2.64 -19.18
N GLN A 61 33.52 3.47 -18.15
CA GLN A 61 34.62 4.43 -17.92
C GLN A 61 35.89 3.77 -17.37
N ALA A 62 35.83 2.55 -16.83
CA ALA A 62 37.00 1.87 -16.27
C ALA A 62 38.08 1.48 -17.31
N GLY A 63 37.81 1.62 -18.62
CA GLY A 63 38.75 1.31 -19.70
C GLY A 63 39.24 2.50 -20.53
N SER A 64 38.78 3.72 -20.29
CA SER A 64 39.18 4.88 -21.11
C SER A 64 39.81 5.96 -20.25
N SER A 65 41.12 6.11 -20.40
CA SER A 65 41.91 7.24 -19.91
C SER A 65 41.47 8.52 -20.61
N ARG A 66 40.27 9.03 -20.29
CA ARG A 66 39.76 10.30 -20.82
C ARG A 66 40.16 11.39 -19.84
N ARG A 67 41.11 12.22 -20.31
CA ARG A 67 41.54 13.49 -19.72
C ARG A 67 40.34 14.25 -19.15
N ARG A 68 40.58 14.90 -18.00
CA ARG A 68 39.76 15.93 -17.36
C ARG A 68 39.11 16.85 -18.42
N GLN A 69 37.91 16.49 -18.86
CA GLN A 69 37.03 17.37 -19.60
C GLN A 69 36.04 17.89 -18.57
N THR A 70 36.00 19.20 -18.41
CA THR A 70 34.93 19.89 -17.69
C THR A 70 33.61 19.40 -18.31
N PRO A 71 32.66 18.86 -17.53
CA PRO A 71 31.38 18.43 -18.07
C PRO A 71 30.76 19.58 -18.85
N ASP A 72 30.22 19.30 -20.02
CA ASP A 72 29.42 20.28 -20.76
C ASP A 72 28.30 20.77 -19.82
N PRO A 73 28.06 22.09 -19.66
CA PRO A 73 27.00 22.60 -18.79
C PRO A 73 25.64 21.94 -19.04
N ASP A 74 25.32 21.55 -20.28
CA ASP A 74 24.08 20.84 -20.61
C ASP A 74 24.06 19.40 -20.07
N GLU A 75 25.22 18.74 -20.01
CA GLU A 75 25.37 17.41 -19.41
C GLU A 75 25.30 17.48 -17.87
N ALA A 76 25.90 18.51 -17.27
CA ALA A 76 25.84 18.74 -15.83
C ALA A 76 24.41 19.06 -15.36
N GLN A 77 23.66 19.87 -16.11
CA GLN A 77 22.27 20.19 -15.82
C GLN A 77 21.35 18.97 -15.97
N SER A 78 21.61 18.14 -16.99
CA SER A 78 20.88 16.89 -17.20
C SER A 78 21.14 15.91 -16.05
N ALA A 79 22.39 15.76 -15.62
CA ALA A 79 22.77 14.90 -14.50
C ALA A 79 22.11 15.34 -13.17
N ALA A 80 22.11 16.65 -12.86
CA ALA A 80 21.46 17.18 -11.67
C ALA A 80 19.94 16.90 -11.67
N THR A 81 19.27 17.14 -12.80
CA THR A 81 17.81 16.90 -12.94
C THR A 81 17.43 15.43 -12.73
N ILE A 82 18.30 14.50 -13.14
CA ILE A 82 18.11 13.05 -12.96
C ILE A 82 18.26 12.66 -11.49
N VAL A 83 19.25 13.21 -10.78
CA VAL A 83 19.45 12.95 -9.35
C VAL A 83 18.23 13.42 -8.54
N ASP A 84 17.72 14.61 -8.83
CA ASP A 84 16.55 15.17 -8.14
C ASP A 84 15.28 14.34 -8.41
N THR A 85 15.03 13.96 -9.68
CA THR A 85 13.86 13.12 -10.01
C THR A 85 13.96 11.72 -9.42
N ARG A 86 15.17 11.15 -9.32
CA ARG A 86 15.39 9.86 -8.66
C ARG A 86 15.09 9.95 -7.16
N TRP A 87 15.63 10.96 -6.49
CA TRP A 87 15.37 11.18 -5.07
C TRP A 87 13.87 11.33 -4.78
N GLU A 88 13.16 12.16 -5.55
CA GLU A 88 11.72 12.34 -5.41
C GLU A 88 10.93 11.04 -5.64
N ALA A 89 11.37 10.21 -6.60
CA ALA A 89 10.76 8.91 -6.85
C ALA A 89 10.97 7.96 -5.67
N GLU A 90 12.17 7.90 -5.09
CA GLU A 90 12.43 7.08 -3.90
C GLU A 90 11.55 7.50 -2.70
N GLN A 91 11.35 8.80 -2.47
CA GLN A 91 10.45 9.30 -1.43
C GLN A 91 8.97 8.94 -1.71
N THR A 92 8.54 9.11 -2.96
CA THR A 92 7.16 8.78 -3.38
C THR A 92 6.87 7.29 -3.21
N LEU A 93 7.85 6.43 -3.48
CA LEU A 93 7.76 4.98 -3.29
C LEU A 93 7.58 4.62 -1.81
N ALA A 94 8.32 5.27 -0.91
CA ALA A 94 8.18 5.06 0.53
C ALA A 94 6.78 5.46 1.02
N LEU A 95 6.23 6.57 0.52
CA LEU A 95 4.88 7.05 0.85
C LEU A 95 3.80 6.09 0.34
N LEU A 96 3.89 5.61 -0.91
CA LEU A 96 2.98 4.60 -1.46
C LEU A 96 2.99 3.33 -0.62
N SER A 97 4.18 2.83 -0.29
CA SER A 97 4.36 1.63 0.53
C SER A 97 3.72 1.78 1.90
N MET A 98 3.89 2.94 2.54
CA MET A 98 3.27 3.23 3.83
C MET A 98 1.75 3.31 3.72
N ARG A 99 1.22 3.93 2.67
CA ARG A 99 -0.22 4.10 2.47
C ARG A 99 -0.92 2.75 2.25
N ILE A 100 -0.35 1.88 1.43
CA ILE A 100 -0.85 0.50 1.23
C ILE A 100 -0.88 -0.26 2.56
N LYS A 101 0.23 -0.25 3.32
CA LYS A 101 0.28 -0.91 4.65
C LYS A 101 -0.77 -0.39 5.63
N LYS A 102 -1.09 0.91 5.59
CA LYS A 102 -2.15 1.50 6.42
C LYS A 102 -3.53 0.99 6.01
N LEU A 103 -3.80 0.93 4.70
CA LEU A 103 -5.05 0.40 4.16
C LEU A 103 -5.27 -1.06 4.55
N ASP A 104 -4.23 -1.89 4.44
CA ASP A 104 -4.27 -3.29 4.87
C ASP A 104 -4.58 -3.43 6.37
N ARG A 105 -3.93 -2.60 7.20
CA ARG A 105 -4.17 -2.60 8.64
C ARG A 105 -5.61 -2.21 8.99
N THR A 106 -6.18 -1.21 8.30
CA THR A 106 -7.59 -0.82 8.49
C THR A 106 -8.56 -1.90 8.02
N ALA A 107 -8.26 -2.58 6.90
CA ALA A 107 -9.05 -3.72 6.43
C ALA A 107 -9.05 -4.86 7.47
N TYR A 108 -7.89 -5.18 8.03
CA TYR A 108 -7.79 -6.20 9.09
C TYR A 108 -8.56 -5.81 10.36
N GLN A 109 -8.41 -4.56 10.83
CA GLN A 109 -9.12 -4.08 12.02
C GLN A 109 -10.64 -4.10 11.85
N SER A 110 -11.15 -3.71 10.69
CA SER A 110 -12.59 -3.73 10.41
C SER A 110 -13.15 -5.15 10.39
N VAL A 111 -12.45 -6.12 9.80
CA VAL A 111 -12.83 -7.54 9.82
C VAL A 111 -12.85 -8.07 11.26
N TRP A 112 -11.83 -7.75 12.06
CA TRP A 112 -11.76 -8.19 13.46
C TRP A 112 -12.90 -7.62 14.31
N LEU A 113 -13.18 -6.31 14.18
CA LEU A 113 -14.30 -5.65 14.87
C LEU A 113 -15.65 -6.23 14.48
N GLN A 114 -15.83 -6.57 13.20
CA GLN A 114 -17.05 -7.22 12.72
C GLN A 114 -17.24 -8.59 13.36
N GLN A 115 -16.16 -9.39 13.45
CA GLN A 115 -16.19 -10.71 14.08
C GLN A 115 -16.52 -10.66 15.59
N GLU A 116 -15.95 -9.70 16.32
CA GLU A 116 -16.26 -9.48 17.74
C GLU A 116 -17.73 -9.09 17.95
N GLN A 117 -18.26 -8.18 17.13
CA GLN A 117 -19.67 -7.79 17.21
C GLN A 117 -20.61 -8.97 16.94
N ASP A 118 -20.28 -9.81 15.96
CA ASP A 118 -21.12 -10.96 15.61
C ASP A 118 -21.03 -12.06 16.68
N GLN A 119 -19.87 -12.24 17.33
CA GLN A 119 -19.76 -13.10 18.52
C GLN A 119 -20.59 -12.57 19.70
N GLN A 120 -20.55 -11.27 19.99
CA GLN A 120 -21.35 -10.68 21.08
C GLN A 120 -22.85 -10.82 20.82
N LYS A 121 -23.31 -10.63 19.59
CA LYS A 121 -24.73 -10.84 19.23
C LYS A 121 -25.13 -12.29 19.43
N SER A 122 -24.30 -13.24 18.98
CA SER A 122 -24.55 -14.67 19.15
C SER A 122 -24.62 -15.07 20.62
N SER A 123 -23.70 -14.61 21.47
CA SER A 123 -23.70 -14.95 22.90
C SER A 123 -24.89 -14.34 23.63
N THR A 124 -25.28 -13.11 23.28
CA THR A 124 -26.46 -12.44 23.85
C THR A 124 -27.75 -13.17 23.47
N GLN A 125 -27.87 -13.62 22.22
CA GLN A 125 -29.01 -14.42 21.75
C GLN A 125 -29.07 -15.78 22.45
N GLN A 126 -27.93 -16.46 22.60
CA GLN A 126 -27.86 -17.74 23.32
C GLN A 126 -28.23 -17.61 24.79
N ASN A 127 -27.73 -16.57 25.49
CA ASN A 127 -28.10 -16.30 26.87
C ASN A 127 -29.59 -15.99 27.02
N ALA A 128 -30.16 -15.17 26.14
CA ALA A 128 -31.59 -14.86 26.15
C ALA A 128 -32.45 -16.11 25.95
N LEU A 129 -32.06 -17.00 25.03
CA LEU A 129 -32.73 -18.28 24.81
C LEU A 129 -32.62 -19.18 26.04
N SER A 130 -31.44 -19.27 26.68
CA SER A 130 -31.24 -20.06 27.90
C SER A 130 -32.17 -19.60 29.03
N CYS A 131 -32.21 -18.29 29.31
CA CYS A 131 -33.08 -17.74 30.35
C CYS A 131 -34.57 -17.97 30.07
N LEU A 132 -35.01 -17.89 28.81
CA LEU A 132 -36.39 -18.20 28.45
C LEU A 132 -36.72 -19.67 28.70
N THR A 133 -35.80 -20.56 28.35
CA THR A 133 -35.97 -22.01 28.51
C THR A 133 -36.06 -22.40 29.99
N GLU A 134 -35.16 -21.87 30.83
CA GLU A 134 -35.19 -22.06 32.28
C GLU A 134 -36.51 -21.58 32.88
N ARG A 135 -36.94 -20.37 32.52
CA ARG A 135 -38.18 -19.78 33.03
C ARG A 135 -39.41 -20.59 32.64
N THR A 136 -39.47 -21.11 31.41
CA THR A 136 -40.56 -22.02 30.99
C THR A 136 -40.52 -23.36 31.70
N GLY A 137 -39.32 -23.90 31.99
CA GLY A 137 -39.15 -25.14 32.75
C GLY A 137 -39.66 -25.00 34.19
N GLU A 138 -39.28 -23.92 34.87
CA GLU A 138 -39.75 -23.60 36.22
C GLU A 138 -41.27 -23.43 36.28
N GLN A 139 -41.87 -22.75 35.29
CA GLN A 139 -43.31 -22.53 35.22
C GLN A 139 -44.09 -23.84 35.04
N LEU A 140 -43.59 -24.75 34.19
CA LEU A 140 -44.18 -26.07 33.99
C LEU A 140 -44.07 -26.93 35.24
N GLN A 141 -42.95 -26.86 35.96
CA GLN A 141 -42.72 -27.62 37.18
C GLN A 141 -43.63 -27.12 38.32
N ALA A 142 -43.77 -25.80 38.49
CA ALA A 142 -44.70 -25.20 39.44
C ALA A 142 -46.17 -25.57 39.13
N SER A 143 -46.55 -25.56 37.85
CA SER A 143 -47.90 -25.95 37.41
C SER A 143 -48.19 -27.42 37.69
N ARG A 144 -47.20 -28.31 37.51
CA ARG A 144 -47.32 -29.73 37.85
C ARG A 144 -47.46 -29.97 39.36
N SER A 145 -46.67 -29.27 40.16
CA SER A 145 -46.74 -29.38 41.63
C SER A 145 -48.09 -28.90 42.17
N LEU A 146 -48.65 -27.83 41.61
CA LEU A 146 -50.00 -27.35 41.97
C LEU A 146 -51.10 -28.33 41.55
N ALA A 147 -51.00 -28.91 40.36
CA ALA A 147 -51.96 -29.91 39.89
C ALA A 147 -51.97 -31.19 40.75
N LEU A 148 -50.79 -31.62 41.23
CA LEU A 148 -50.67 -32.77 42.14
C LEU A 148 -51.14 -32.47 43.57
N ALA A 149 -51.09 -31.21 44.00
CA ALA A 149 -51.56 -30.81 45.33
C ALA A 149 -53.10 -30.71 45.43
N TRP A 150 -53.80 -30.71 44.30
CA TRP A 150 -55.26 -30.58 44.20
C TRP A 150 -55.96 -31.85 43.69
N ALA A 151 -55.21 -32.93 43.47
CA ALA A 151 -55.70 -34.26 43.09
C ALA A 151 -55.72 -35.20 44.29
#